data_AF-A0A386ZPW5-F1
#
_entry.id   AF-A0A386ZPW5-F1
#
_cell.length_a   1.000
_cell.length_b   1.000
_cell.length_c   1.000
_cell.angle_alpha   90.00
_cell.angle_beta   90.00
_cell.angle_gamma   90.00
#
_symmetry.space_group_name_H-M   'P 1'
#
loop_
_entity.id
_entity.type
_entity.pdbx_description
1 polymer ?
#
loop_
_entity_poly.entity_id
_entity_poly.type
_entity_poly.pdbx_seq_one_letter_code
_entity_poly.pdbx_strand_id
1 'polypeptide(L)'
;MLHGVEGAATILSVRSAAKNDADQEFWVRVQLADRHGYETRVRQRVHAADREWMQPGDVVCCRVDPGDHDRVALYPPAPEETSRTGVAKILADGRRARATVLAATAVAADYSGRDDPVLRLDLELHAWDEPGPWRVRVVQPVPLSAMELVDLGRHLEVAFFTVDRGESVVVDWAASREA
;
A
#
# COMPACT_ATOMS: atom_id res chain seq x y z
N MET A 1 4.79 15.78 -16.17
CA MET A 1 3.85 15.36 -17.24
C MET A 1 2.44 15.53 -16.70
N LEU A 2 1.63 16.43 -17.25
CA LEU A 2 0.24 16.60 -16.82
C LEU A 2 -0.76 15.68 -17.57
N HIS A 3 -0.32 14.92 -18.58
CA HIS A 3 -1.20 14.19 -19.51
C HIS A 3 -0.88 12.68 -19.64
N GLY A 4 -0.16 12.10 -18.67
CA GLY A 4 0.10 10.65 -18.66
C GLY A 4 -1.15 9.84 -18.29
N VAL A 5 -1.26 8.62 -18.82
CA VAL A 5 -2.30 7.64 -18.48
C VAL A 5 -2.09 7.18 -17.03
N GLU A 6 -3.14 7.25 -16.22
CA GLU A 6 -3.10 6.81 -14.82
C GLU A 6 -3.10 5.29 -14.70
N GLY A 7 -2.39 4.80 -13.69
CA GLY A 7 -2.43 3.39 -13.29
C GLY A 7 -1.71 3.17 -11.96
N ALA A 8 -1.49 1.90 -11.64
CA ALA A 8 -0.78 1.47 -10.45
C ALA A 8 0.59 0.90 -10.82
N ALA A 9 1.57 1.02 -9.94
CA ALA A 9 2.88 0.45 -10.09
C ALA A 9 3.31 -0.25 -8.79
N THR A 10 3.61 -1.55 -8.87
CA THR A 10 4.22 -2.27 -7.75
C THR A 10 5.73 -2.10 -7.78
N ILE A 11 6.33 -1.65 -6.68
CA ILE A 11 7.77 -1.50 -6.57
C ILE A 11 8.39 -2.88 -6.31
N LEU A 12 9.28 -3.30 -7.21
CA LEU A 12 9.99 -4.59 -7.12
C LEU A 12 11.34 -4.43 -6.42
N SER A 13 12.04 -3.32 -6.64
CA SER A 13 13.28 -2.98 -5.94
C SER A 13 13.55 -1.48 -6.00
N VAL A 14 14.32 -0.97 -5.05
CA VAL A 14 14.77 0.42 -4.98
C VAL A 14 16.29 0.44 -4.85
N ARG A 15 16.95 1.32 -5.60
CA ARG A 15 18.39 1.57 -5.50
C ARG A 15 18.65 3.07 -5.45
N SER A 16 19.48 3.51 -4.52
CA SER A 16 20.00 4.89 -4.55
C SER A 16 20.89 5.07 -5.78
N ALA A 17 20.50 5.99 -6.67
CA ALA A 17 21.20 6.19 -7.94
C ALA A 17 22.43 7.11 -7.83
N ALA A 18 22.57 7.87 -6.72
CA ALA A 18 23.68 8.81 -6.51
C ALA A 18 24.09 8.92 -5.03
N LYS A 19 25.32 9.43 -4.79
CA LYS A 19 25.86 9.78 -3.45
C LYS A 19 25.08 10.88 -2.73
N ASN A 20 24.31 11.69 -3.46
CA ASN A 20 23.36 12.63 -2.89
C ASN A 20 21.98 11.98 -2.96
N ASP A 21 21.47 11.58 -1.81
CA ASP A 21 20.32 10.69 -1.57
C ASP A 21 19.02 10.95 -2.35
N ALA A 22 18.91 12.03 -3.13
CA ALA A 22 17.69 12.52 -3.76
C ALA A 22 17.15 11.65 -4.90
N ASP A 23 18.03 11.09 -5.74
CA ASP A 23 17.64 10.32 -6.93
C ASP A 23 17.60 8.82 -6.63
N GLN A 24 16.43 8.23 -6.86
CA GLN A 24 16.16 6.82 -6.66
C GLN A 24 15.89 6.15 -8.00
N GLU A 25 16.42 4.95 -8.18
CA GLU A 25 16.09 4.06 -9.28
C GLU A 25 15.14 2.98 -8.77
N PHE A 26 13.91 3.00 -9.27
CA PHE A 26 12.88 2.01 -8.99
C PHE A 26 12.82 1.00 -10.12
N TRP A 27 12.80 -0.28 -9.79
CA TRP A 27 12.30 -1.31 -10.71
C TRP A 27 10.86 -1.56 -10.33
N VAL A 28 9.93 -1.38 -11.26
CA VAL A 28 8.49 -1.46 -11.00
C VAL A 28 7.79 -2.37 -11.99
N ARG A 29 6.65 -2.92 -11.57
CA ARG A 29 5.64 -3.53 -12.44
C ARG A 29 4.46 -2.58 -12.56
N VAL A 30 4.24 -2.03 -13.74
CA VAL A 30 3.15 -1.12 -14.07
C VAL A 30 1.91 -1.91 -14.46
N GLN A 31 0.75 -1.50 -13.96
CA GLN A 31 -0.57 -2.01 -14.32
C GLN A 31 -1.46 -0.83 -14.74
N LEU A 32 -1.96 -0.88 -15.98
CA LEU A 32 -2.92 0.07 -16.53
C LEU A 32 -4.26 -0.64 -16.71
N ALA A 33 -5.38 0.11 -16.68
CA ALA A 33 -6.73 -0.47 -16.79
C ALA A 33 -6.94 -1.28 -18.09
N ASP A 34 -6.46 -0.74 -19.21
CA ASP A 34 -6.75 -1.30 -20.54
C ASP A 34 -5.55 -2.06 -21.15
N ARG A 35 -4.51 -2.37 -20.38
CA ARG A 35 -3.28 -3.00 -20.89
C ARG A 35 -2.73 -4.06 -19.95
N HIS A 36 -1.99 -5.01 -20.52
CA HIS A 36 -1.26 -6.00 -19.72
C HIS A 36 -0.14 -5.32 -18.94
N GLY A 37 0.08 -5.81 -17.72
CA GLY A 37 1.14 -5.29 -16.88
C GLY A 37 2.52 -5.53 -17.47
N TYR A 38 3.45 -4.61 -17.26
CA TYR A 38 4.82 -4.68 -17.76
C TYR A 38 5.80 -4.15 -16.71
N GLU A 39 7.07 -4.51 -16.85
CA GLU A 39 8.11 -4.07 -15.91
C GLU A 39 9.03 -3.05 -16.56
N THR A 40 9.40 -2.00 -15.82
CA THR A 40 10.33 -0.96 -16.30
C THR A 40 11.14 -0.36 -15.15
N ARG A 41 12.20 0.39 -15.49
CA ARG A 41 13.04 1.11 -14.53
C ARG A 41 12.74 2.59 -14.57
N VAL A 42 12.46 3.18 -13.42
CA VAL A 42 12.14 4.60 -13.26
C VAL A 42 13.21 5.27 -12.42
N ARG A 43 13.86 6.29 -12.99
CA ARG A 43 14.74 7.18 -12.22
C ARG A 43 13.98 8.44 -11.88
N GLN A 44 13.80 8.67 -10.59
CA GLN A 44 13.00 9.78 -10.10
C GLN A 44 13.59 10.33 -8.82
N ARG A 45 13.55 11.66 -8.69
CA ARG A 45 13.79 12.33 -7.42
C ARG A 45 12.56 12.20 -6.52
N VAL A 46 12.73 11.66 -5.33
CA VAL A 46 11.63 11.43 -4.38
C VAL A 46 11.92 12.13 -3.06
N HIS A 47 10.93 12.89 -2.55
CA HIS A 47 11.01 13.53 -1.25
C HIS A 47 11.19 12.49 -0.15
N ALA A 48 11.86 12.84 0.95
CA ALA A 48 12.15 11.88 2.01
C ALA A 48 10.88 11.25 2.60
N ALA A 49 9.81 12.04 2.78
CA ALA A 49 8.51 11.57 3.26
C ALA A 49 7.89 10.52 2.32
N ASP A 50 7.92 10.76 1.01
CA ASP A 50 7.34 9.85 0.01
C ASP A 50 8.11 8.52 -0.09
N ARG A 51 9.40 8.49 0.28
CA ARG A 51 10.19 7.24 0.18
C ARG A 51 9.67 6.13 1.07
N GLU A 52 9.09 6.46 2.21
CA GLU A 52 8.55 5.46 3.15
C GLU A 52 7.39 4.66 2.53
N TRP A 53 6.72 5.26 1.54
CA TRP A 53 5.62 4.70 0.74
C TRP A 53 6.06 4.05 -0.57
N MET A 54 7.36 4.12 -0.87
CA MET A 54 7.94 3.69 -2.13
C MET A 54 9.00 2.60 -1.91
N GLN A 55 8.69 1.59 -1.11
CA GLN A 55 9.54 0.45 -0.79
C GLN A 55 9.21 -0.78 -1.63
N PRO A 56 10.13 -1.75 -1.75
CA PRO A 56 9.81 -3.02 -2.40
C PRO A 56 8.57 -3.68 -1.78
N GLY A 57 7.63 -4.07 -2.64
CA GLY A 57 6.31 -4.58 -2.28
C GLY A 57 5.20 -3.55 -2.37
N ASP A 58 5.51 -2.24 -2.26
CA ASP A 58 4.49 -1.19 -2.24
C ASP A 58 3.84 -1.01 -3.60
N VAL A 59 2.53 -0.75 -3.60
CA VAL A 59 1.82 -0.28 -4.78
C VAL A 59 1.65 1.22 -4.68
N VAL A 60 2.12 1.91 -5.71
CA VAL A 60 2.08 3.36 -5.82
C VAL A 60 1.32 3.76 -7.06
N CYS A 61 0.82 4.98 -7.06
CA CYS A 61 0.16 5.51 -8.25
C CYS A 61 1.23 5.89 -9.29
N CYS A 62 0.89 5.75 -10.55
CA CYS A 62 1.79 6.09 -11.64
C CYS A 62 1.07 6.80 -12.78
N ARG A 63 1.85 7.55 -13.56
CA ARG A 63 1.44 8.14 -14.83
C ARG A 63 2.43 7.74 -15.91
N VAL A 64 1.91 7.11 -16.97
CA VAL A 64 2.69 6.63 -18.10
C VAL A 64 2.47 7.56 -19.30
N ASP A 65 3.55 7.99 -19.94
CA ASP A 65 3.44 8.74 -21.21
C ASP A 65 2.81 7.83 -22.30
N PRO A 66 1.69 8.20 -22.92
CA PRO A 66 1.07 7.38 -23.95
C PRO A 66 1.94 7.21 -25.22
N GLY A 67 2.90 8.10 -25.45
CA GLY A 67 3.86 8.01 -26.56
C GLY A 67 5.15 7.25 -26.23
N ASP A 68 5.42 6.97 -24.96
CA ASP A 68 6.63 6.29 -24.50
C ASP A 68 6.38 5.55 -23.16
N HIS A 69 6.23 4.22 -23.23
CA HIS A 69 5.86 3.42 -22.06
C HIS A 69 6.95 3.33 -20.97
N ASP A 70 8.19 3.73 -21.27
CA ASP A 70 9.28 3.80 -20.30
C ASP A 70 9.32 5.14 -19.55
N ARG A 71 8.59 6.16 -20.03
CA ARG A 71 8.43 7.42 -19.32
C ARG A 71 7.29 7.33 -18.32
N VAL A 72 7.65 6.86 -17.13
CA VAL A 72 6.74 6.70 -15.99
C VAL A 72 7.10 7.71 -14.90
N ALA A 73 6.09 8.39 -14.37
CA ALA A 73 6.18 9.16 -13.14
C ALA A 73 5.47 8.40 -12.02
N LEU A 74 6.14 8.19 -10.89
CA LEU A 74 5.60 7.53 -9.71
C LEU A 74 5.19 8.58 -8.69
N TYR A 75 4.11 8.35 -7.96
CA TYR A 75 3.70 9.20 -6.84
C TYR A 75 3.06 8.32 -5.77
N PRO A 76 3.27 8.65 -4.48
CA PRO A 76 2.64 7.89 -3.42
C PRO A 76 1.12 7.87 -3.65
N PRO A 77 0.44 6.75 -3.32
CA PRO A 77 -1.01 6.74 -3.34
C PRO A 77 -1.50 7.87 -2.43
N ALA A 78 -2.50 8.63 -2.87
CA ALA A 78 -3.07 9.61 -1.97
C ALA A 78 -3.55 8.87 -0.71
N PRO A 79 -3.33 9.39 0.51
CA PRO A 79 -3.86 8.76 1.73
C PRO A 79 -5.39 8.59 1.69
N GLU A 80 -6.06 9.26 0.75
CA GLU A 80 -7.49 9.24 0.46
C GLU A 80 -7.90 8.19 -0.60
N GLU A 81 -6.95 7.59 -1.33
CA GLU A 81 -7.21 6.65 -2.44
C GLU A 81 -7.56 5.23 -1.99
N THR A 82 -7.55 4.94 -0.69
CA THR A 82 -8.42 3.91 -0.13
C THR A 82 -9.79 4.55 0.09
N SER A 83 -10.52 4.79 -1.01
CA SER A 83 -11.86 5.40 -0.97
C SER A 83 -12.67 4.80 0.18
N ARG A 84 -13.31 5.61 1.04
CA ARG A 84 -14.20 5.09 2.10
C ARG A 84 -15.26 4.13 1.55
N THR A 85 -15.65 4.33 0.29
CA THR A 85 -16.54 3.43 -0.48
C THR A 85 -15.91 2.07 -0.76
N GLY A 86 -14.61 2.00 -1.03
CA GLY A 86 -13.84 0.75 -1.16
C GLY A 86 -13.71 0.02 0.17
N VAL A 87 -13.38 0.76 1.25
CA VAL A 87 -13.28 0.21 2.62
C VAL A 87 -14.60 -0.44 3.05
N ALA A 88 -15.70 0.30 2.97
CA ALA A 88 -17.02 -0.21 3.37
C ALA A 88 -17.45 -1.42 2.53
N LYS A 89 -17.15 -1.41 1.22
CA LYS A 89 -17.47 -2.52 0.33
C LYS A 89 -16.64 -3.77 0.63
N ILE A 90 -15.33 -3.63 0.87
CA ILE A 90 -14.47 -4.76 1.24
C ILE A 90 -14.91 -5.33 2.58
N LEU A 91 -15.24 -4.50 3.57
CA LEU A 91 -15.78 -4.99 4.85
C LEU A 91 -17.13 -5.70 4.69
N ALA A 92 -18.01 -5.21 3.81
CA ALA A 92 -19.33 -5.80 3.61
C ALA A 92 -19.29 -7.10 2.79
N ASP A 93 -18.57 -7.11 1.66
CA ASP A 93 -18.65 -8.15 0.64
C ASP A 93 -17.38 -9.03 0.59
N GLY A 94 -16.31 -8.62 1.28
CA GLY A 94 -15.03 -9.31 1.27
C GLY A 94 -15.03 -10.61 2.08
N ARG A 95 -14.14 -11.52 1.68
CA ARG A 95 -13.81 -12.74 2.42
C ARG A 95 -13.09 -12.36 3.71
N ARG A 96 -13.27 -13.16 4.76
CA ARG A 96 -12.70 -12.90 6.09
C ARG A 96 -11.41 -13.69 6.29
N ALA A 97 -10.42 -13.02 6.90
CA ALA A 97 -9.16 -13.61 7.29
C ALA A 97 -8.71 -13.07 8.64
N ARG A 98 -7.87 -13.84 9.32
CA ARG A 98 -7.11 -13.37 10.48
C ARG A 98 -5.75 -12.90 10.00
N ALA A 99 -5.33 -11.73 10.44
CA ALA A 99 -4.00 -11.21 10.22
C ALA A 99 -3.16 -11.30 11.49
N THR A 100 -1.86 -11.53 11.34
CA THR A 100 -0.86 -11.37 12.40
C THR A 100 0.01 -10.17 12.06
N VAL A 101 0.19 -9.25 13.01
CA VAL A 101 1.01 -8.07 12.82
C VAL A 101 2.48 -8.44 12.82
N LEU A 102 3.19 -8.13 11.74
CA LEU A 102 4.62 -8.35 11.59
C LEU A 102 5.44 -7.08 11.83
N ALA A 103 4.87 -5.92 11.49
CA ALA A 103 5.43 -4.62 11.81
C ALA A 103 4.36 -3.53 11.70
N ALA A 104 4.51 -2.47 12.50
CA ALA A 104 3.78 -1.23 12.35
C ALA A 104 4.78 -0.07 12.30
N THR A 105 4.70 0.76 11.26
CA THR A 105 5.55 1.94 11.10
C THR A 105 4.65 3.15 10.93
N ALA A 106 4.82 4.16 11.77
CA ALA A 106 4.19 5.45 11.56
C ALA A 106 4.67 6.02 10.23
N VAL A 107 3.74 6.47 9.41
CA VAL A 107 4.11 7.15 8.18
C VAL A 107 3.98 8.64 8.40
N ALA A 108 4.99 9.40 7.99
CA ALA A 108 5.01 10.84 8.19
C ALA A 108 3.86 11.49 7.40
N ALA A 109 2.74 11.73 8.09
CA ALA A 109 1.69 12.62 7.63
C ALA A 109 1.94 14.01 8.21
N ASP A 110 1.63 15.04 7.45
CA ASP A 110 1.54 16.40 7.97
C ASP A 110 0.35 16.42 8.96
N TYR A 111 0.64 16.14 10.24
CA TYR A 111 -0.34 16.05 11.31
C TYR A 111 -0.95 17.43 11.61
N SER A 112 -1.82 17.89 10.71
CA SER A 112 -2.62 19.11 10.87
C SER A 112 -3.93 18.81 11.62
N GLY A 113 -3.83 18.06 12.72
CA GLY A 113 -4.87 17.97 13.75
C GLY A 113 -6.07 17.04 13.45
N ARG A 114 -6.36 16.18 14.43
CA ARG A 114 -7.60 15.40 14.63
C ARG A 114 -7.91 14.20 13.72
N ASP A 115 -7.06 13.84 12.78
CA ASP A 115 -7.21 12.57 12.05
C ASP A 115 -6.41 11.43 12.72
N ASP A 116 -6.94 10.21 12.61
CA ASP A 116 -6.29 8.98 13.09
C ASP A 116 -4.89 8.82 12.47
N PRO A 117 -3.87 8.38 13.23
CA PRO A 117 -2.53 8.19 12.70
C PRO A 117 -2.53 7.19 11.55
N VAL A 118 -1.86 7.55 10.46
CA VAL A 118 -1.70 6.67 9.31
C VAL A 118 -0.47 5.79 9.53
N LEU A 119 -0.69 4.48 9.61
CA LEU A 119 0.37 3.50 9.83
C LEU A 119 0.50 2.59 8.61
N ARG A 120 1.74 2.25 8.28
CA ARG A 120 2.06 1.11 7.43
C ARG A 120 2.10 -0.13 8.29
N LEU A 121 1.25 -1.10 7.99
CA LEU A 121 1.16 -2.37 8.67
C LEU A 121 1.64 -3.47 7.72
N ASP A 122 2.69 -4.17 8.11
CA ASP A 122 3.07 -5.43 7.49
C ASP A 122 2.34 -6.56 8.22
N LEU A 123 1.55 -7.35 7.51
CA LEU A 123 0.67 -8.37 8.07
C LEU A 123 0.90 -9.72 7.38
N GLU A 124 0.72 -10.80 8.14
CA GLU A 124 0.57 -12.16 7.59
C GLU A 124 -0.90 -12.58 7.72
N LEU A 125 -1.58 -12.81 6.59
CA LEU A 125 -2.98 -13.20 6.54
C LEU A 125 -3.14 -14.71 6.48
N HIS A 126 -4.19 -15.19 7.12
CA HIS A 126 -4.63 -16.57 7.08
C HIS A 126 -6.15 -16.62 6.86
N ALA A 127 -6.57 -17.24 5.76
CA ALA A 127 -7.97 -17.50 5.44
C ALA A 127 -8.19 -19.02 5.34
N TRP A 128 -9.38 -19.48 5.73
CA TRP A 128 -9.69 -20.91 5.79
C TRP A 128 -9.75 -21.58 4.41
N ASP A 129 -10.00 -20.81 3.36
CA ASP A 129 -10.16 -21.23 1.97
C ASP A 129 -8.91 -20.94 1.11
N GLU A 130 -7.80 -20.50 1.72
CA GLU A 130 -6.51 -20.33 1.04
C GLU A 130 -5.52 -21.42 1.47
N PRO A 131 -4.65 -21.90 0.56
CA PRO A 131 -3.77 -23.05 0.81
C PRO A 131 -2.65 -22.75 1.83
N GLY A 132 -2.36 -21.48 2.10
CA GLY A 132 -1.33 -21.07 3.03
C GLY A 132 -1.39 -19.58 3.34
N PRO A 133 -0.64 -19.13 4.37
CA PRO A 133 -0.60 -17.72 4.70
C PRO A 133 0.11 -16.91 3.61
N TRP A 134 -0.25 -15.64 3.49
CA TRP A 134 0.42 -14.70 2.59
C TRP A 134 0.67 -13.37 3.29
N ARG A 135 1.69 -12.65 2.83
CA ARG A 135 2.09 -11.36 3.41
C ARG A 135 1.50 -10.22 2.62
N VAL A 136 0.98 -9.24 3.35
CA VAL A 136 0.45 -8.01 2.79
C VAL A 136 1.04 -6.83 3.51
N ARG A 137 1.01 -5.69 2.83
CA ARG A 137 1.31 -4.39 3.40
C ARG A 137 0.14 -3.48 3.13
N VAL A 138 -0.45 -2.96 4.19
CA VAL A 138 -1.54 -2.00 4.10
C VAL A 138 -1.09 -0.68 4.72
N VAL A 139 -1.54 0.42 4.14
CA VAL A 139 -1.38 1.72 4.76
C VAL A 139 -2.75 2.36 4.90
N GLN A 140 -3.13 2.63 6.14
CA GLN A 140 -4.45 3.14 6.45
C GLN A 140 -4.44 3.90 7.78
N PRO A 141 -5.45 4.75 8.03
CA PRO A 141 -5.67 5.32 9.34
C PRO A 141 -5.94 4.23 10.38
N VAL A 142 -5.28 4.34 11.53
CA VAL A 142 -5.46 3.46 12.68
C VAL A 142 -6.19 4.23 13.77
N PRO A 143 -7.42 3.85 14.15
CA PRO A 143 -8.15 4.48 15.23
C PRO A 143 -7.27 4.63 16.47
N LEU A 144 -7.22 5.82 17.07
CA LEU A 144 -6.44 6.03 18.29
C LEU A 144 -6.78 4.99 19.39
N SER A 145 -8.04 4.56 19.46
CA SER A 145 -8.51 3.51 20.38
C SER A 145 -8.04 2.09 20.05
N ALA A 146 -7.43 1.87 18.89
CA ALA A 146 -6.95 0.58 18.39
C ALA A 146 -5.42 0.51 18.30
N MET A 147 -4.70 1.53 18.76
CA MET A 147 -3.24 1.60 18.68
C MET A 147 -2.51 0.45 19.40
N GLU A 148 -3.10 -0.13 20.44
CA GLU A 148 -2.53 -1.30 21.14
C GLU A 148 -2.68 -2.62 20.35
N LEU A 149 -3.56 -2.64 19.34
CA LEU A 149 -3.80 -3.83 18.52
C LEU A 149 -2.75 -4.00 17.41
N VAL A 150 -1.97 -2.96 17.11
CA VAL A 150 -0.95 -2.98 16.06
C VAL A 150 0.45 -3.35 16.59
N ASP A 151 0.54 -3.88 17.81
CA ASP A 151 1.78 -4.42 18.34
C ASP A 151 2.20 -5.70 17.61
N LEU A 152 3.52 -5.92 17.50
CA LEU A 152 4.10 -7.12 16.89
C LEU A 152 3.48 -8.41 17.47
N GLY A 153 3.04 -9.30 16.58
CA GLY A 153 2.47 -10.61 16.92
C GLY A 153 1.00 -10.56 17.34
N ARG A 154 0.38 -9.38 17.45
CA ARG A 154 -1.07 -9.26 17.69
C ARG A 154 -1.85 -9.72 16.48
N HIS A 155 -3.11 -10.07 16.73
CA HIS A 155 -4.03 -10.50 15.69
C HIS A 155 -5.05 -9.44 15.38
N LEU A 156 -5.39 -9.32 14.10
CA LEU A 156 -6.40 -8.42 13.59
C LEU A 156 -7.39 -9.21 12.73
N GLU A 157 -8.65 -8.84 12.80
CA GLU A 157 -9.67 -9.31 11.86
C GLU A 157 -9.60 -8.45 10.60
N VAL A 158 -9.57 -9.09 9.43
CA VAL A 158 -9.46 -8.39 8.15
C VAL A 158 -10.48 -8.92 7.14
N ALA A 159 -10.80 -8.08 6.16
CA ALA A 159 -11.57 -8.46 4.98
C ALA A 159 -10.75 -8.23 3.71
N PHE A 160 -10.95 -9.07 2.70
CA PHE A 160 -10.23 -9.00 1.43
C PHE A 160 -11.05 -9.52 0.25
N PHE A 161 -10.74 -9.09 -0.98
CA PHE A 161 -11.37 -9.66 -2.19
C PHE A 161 -10.50 -10.73 -2.86
N THR A 162 -9.20 -10.48 -2.98
CA THR A 162 -8.26 -11.35 -3.70
C THR A 162 -6.98 -11.56 -2.91
N VAL A 163 -6.28 -12.66 -3.18
CA VAL A 163 -4.92 -12.87 -2.66
C VAL A 163 -3.97 -11.96 -3.43
N ASP A 164 -3.65 -10.83 -2.81
CA ASP A 164 -2.76 -9.79 -3.33
C ASP A 164 -1.78 -9.33 -2.25
N ARG A 165 -1.15 -8.17 -2.43
CA ARG A 165 -0.14 -7.61 -1.51
C ARG A 165 -0.72 -6.57 -0.56
N GLY A 166 -2.03 -6.40 -0.50
CA GLY A 166 -2.72 -5.45 0.38
C GLY A 166 -3.69 -4.52 -0.36
N GLU A 167 -3.71 -4.55 -1.69
CA GLU A 167 -4.51 -3.67 -2.55
C GLU A 167 -6.03 -3.84 -2.32
N SER A 168 -6.46 -5.04 -1.95
CA SER A 168 -7.86 -5.31 -1.62
C SER A 168 -8.11 -5.68 -0.16
N VAL A 169 -7.16 -5.40 0.74
CA VAL A 169 -7.23 -5.79 2.16
C VAL A 169 -7.59 -4.60 3.05
N VAL A 170 -8.50 -4.82 4.00
CA VAL A 170 -8.91 -3.82 4.99
C VAL A 170 -8.94 -4.44 6.38
N VAL A 171 -8.46 -3.70 7.39
CA VAL A 171 -8.58 -4.13 8.80
C VAL A 171 -9.94 -3.75 9.36
N ASP A 172 -10.63 -4.72 9.96
CA ASP A 172 -11.87 -4.52 10.69
C ASP A 172 -11.53 -4.20 12.16
N TRP A 173 -11.33 -2.91 12.44
CA TRP A 173 -10.94 -2.43 13.78
C TRP A 173 -11.99 -2.74 14.85
N ALA A 174 -13.27 -2.79 14.48
CA ALA A 174 -14.34 -3.11 15.40
C ALA A 174 -14.25 -4.59 15.79
N ALA A 175 -14.20 -5.49 14.82
CA ALA A 175 -14.09 -6.93 15.06
C ALA A 175 -12.78 -7.29 15.78
N SER A 176 -11.67 -6.62 15.46
CA SER A 176 -10.35 -6.86 16.08
C SER A 176 -10.31 -6.54 17.58
N ARG A 177 -11.24 -5.73 18.10
CA ARG A 177 -11.33 -5.42 19.54
C ARG A 177 -12.10 -6.48 20.34
N GLU A 178 -12.88 -7.31 19.67
CA GLU A 178 -13.75 -8.31 20.29
C GLU A 178 -13.12 -9.72 20.27
N ALA A 179 -12.01 -9.90 19.54
CA ALA A 179 -11.32 -11.17 19.30
C ALA A 179 -10.20 -11.48 20.32
#